data_AF-A0A259KM50-F1
#
_entry.id   AF-A0A259KM50-F1
#
_cell.length_a   1.000
_cell.length_b   1.000
_cell.length_c   1.000
_cell.angle_alpha   90.00
_cell.angle_beta   90.00
_cell.angle_gamma   90.00
#
_symmetry.space_group_name_H-M   'P 1'
#
loop_
_entity.id
_entity.type
_entity.pdbx_description
1 polymer ?
#
loop_
_entity_poly.entity_id
_entity_poly.type
_entity_poly.pdbx_seq_one_letter_code
_entity_poly.pdbx_strand_id
1 'polypeptide(L)'
;MTDQLTKYFEDFAESSIQRTKSALLAIRYYERIKLRLLKKEDLSSQLPIIAKVGPTATMEVVNEAIAEYKTRLAGAWNIHARLQEIGKFKCVMTTNDREQLPRAELKYEFKSSAGTVKIHIASAGETFSLLINAGKNPMAAQLARKELEKNLTFIALTS
;
A
#
# COMPACT_ATOMS: atom_id res chain seq x y z
N MET A 1 11.27 14.13 21.58
CA MET A 1 11.38 12.64 21.57
C MET A 1 9.97 12.07 21.33
N THR A 2 9.49 12.22 20.10
CA THR A 2 8.14 11.82 19.64
C THR A 2 8.15 11.58 18.11
N ASP A 3 9.33 11.28 17.54
CA ASP A 3 9.55 11.19 16.09
C ASP A 3 9.42 9.77 15.55
N GLN A 4 9.49 8.74 16.40
CA GLN A 4 9.48 7.35 15.93
C GLN A 4 8.13 6.95 15.33
N LEU A 5 7.04 7.34 16.00
CA LEU A 5 5.70 7.06 15.51
C LEU A 5 5.40 7.78 14.20
N THR A 6 5.73 9.08 14.14
CA THR A 6 5.56 9.90 12.94
C THR A 6 6.36 9.33 11.78
N LYS A 7 7.66 9.08 11.99
CA LYS A 7 8.55 8.52 10.99
C LYS A 7 8.09 7.15 10.48
N TYR A 8 7.63 6.27 11.36
CA TYR A 8 7.10 4.97 10.95
C TYR A 8 5.93 5.10 9.96
N PHE A 9 4.98 6.00 10.26
CA PHE A 9 3.81 6.18 9.40
C PHE A 9 4.13 7.00 8.13
N GLU A 10 5.14 7.86 8.16
CA GLU A 10 5.70 8.52 6.97
C GLU A 10 6.38 7.50 6.05
N ASP A 11 7.33 6.72 6.56
CA ASP A 11 8.03 5.67 5.83
C ASP A 11 7.03 4.64 5.27
N PHE A 12 6.01 4.29 6.06
CA PHE A 12 4.90 3.45 5.61
C PHE A 12 4.15 4.08 4.43
N ALA A 13 3.73 5.34 4.55
CA ALA A 13 3.00 6.03 3.48
C ALA A 13 3.83 6.12 2.20
N GLU A 14 5.10 6.48 2.28
CA GLU A 14 6.02 6.53 1.14
C GLU A 14 6.16 5.15 0.49
N SER A 15 6.41 4.12 1.29
CA SER A 15 6.55 2.74 0.78
C SER A 15 5.25 2.25 0.13
N SER A 16 4.08 2.56 0.70
CA SER A 16 2.77 2.23 0.15
C SER A 16 2.50 2.94 -1.18
N ILE A 17 2.89 4.21 -1.31
CA ILE A 17 2.81 4.95 -2.58
C ILE A 17 3.70 4.29 -3.64
N GLN A 18 4.95 3.94 -3.29
CA GLN A 18 5.86 3.26 -4.23
C GLN A 18 5.37 1.86 -4.64
N ARG A 19 4.80 1.09 -3.69
CA ARG A 19 4.17 -0.21 -3.98
C ARG A 19 2.97 -0.05 -4.91
N THR A 20 2.13 0.96 -4.65
CA THR A 20 0.98 1.30 -5.50
C THR A 20 1.43 1.65 -6.92
N LYS A 21 2.46 2.51 -7.04
CA LYS A 21 3.03 2.95 -8.32
C LYS A 21 3.61 1.79 -9.11
N SER A 22 4.45 0.96 -8.49
CA SER A 22 5.07 -0.19 -9.16
C SER A 22 4.04 -1.23 -9.60
N ALA A 23 3.03 -1.52 -8.77
CA ALA A 23 1.94 -2.41 -9.15
C ALA A 23 1.12 -1.88 -10.33
N LEU A 24 0.78 -0.58 -10.34
CA LEU A 24 0.03 0.03 -11.44
C LEU A 24 0.81 0.05 -12.76
N LEU A 25 2.11 0.36 -12.70
CA LEU A 25 2.98 0.31 -13.88
C LEU A 25 3.04 -1.11 -14.47
N ALA A 26 3.19 -2.12 -13.61
CA ALA A 26 3.19 -3.52 -14.03
C ALA A 26 1.85 -3.91 -14.65
N ILE A 27 0.71 -3.60 -14.00
CA ILE A 27 -0.63 -3.88 -14.55
C ILE A 27 -0.78 -3.28 -15.94
N ARG A 28 -0.49 -1.98 -16.11
CA ARG A 28 -0.62 -1.29 -17.40
C ARG A 28 0.30 -1.88 -18.47
N TYR A 29 1.51 -2.28 -18.09
CA TYR A 29 2.44 -2.95 -18.99
C TYR A 29 1.88 -4.28 -19.51
N TYR A 30 1.41 -5.16 -18.61
CA TYR A 30 0.82 -6.44 -18.98
C TYR A 30 -0.51 -6.29 -19.73
N GLU A 31 -1.34 -5.30 -19.39
CA GLU A 31 -2.56 -4.97 -20.14
C GLU A 31 -2.24 -4.55 -21.58
N ARG A 32 -1.16 -3.76 -21.79
CA ARG A 32 -0.71 -3.40 -23.14
C ARG A 32 -0.24 -4.63 -23.92
N ILE A 33 0.48 -5.55 -23.29
CA ILE A 33 0.88 -6.82 -23.92
C ILE A 33 -0.35 -7.64 -24.29
N LYS A 34 -1.31 -7.78 -23.37
CA LYS A 34 -2.57 -8.48 -23.60
C LYS A 34 -3.31 -7.94 -24.83
N LEU A 35 -3.45 -6.62 -24.94
CA LEU A 35 -4.11 -5.99 -26.10
C LEU A 35 -3.40 -6.28 -27.42
N ARG A 36 -2.07 -6.31 -27.43
CA ARG A 36 -1.28 -6.62 -28.65
C ARG A 36 -1.37 -8.09 -29.04
N LEU A 37 -1.33 -9.00 -28.04
CA LEU A 37 -1.57 -10.43 -28.27
C LEU A 37 -2.97 -10.71 -28.82
N LEU A 38 -4.01 -10.00 -28.33
CA LEU A 38 -5.37 -10.09 -28.87
C LEU A 38 -5.47 -9.62 -30.32
N LYS A 39 -4.65 -8.65 -30.73
CA LYS A 39 -4.52 -8.20 -32.12
C LYS A 39 -3.70 -9.14 -33.01
N LYS A 40 -3.22 -10.28 -32.47
CA LYS A 40 -2.34 -11.23 -33.16
C LYS A 40 -1.01 -10.61 -33.62
N GLU A 41 -0.55 -9.56 -32.94
CA GLU A 41 0.79 -9.01 -33.18
C GLU A 41 1.84 -10.03 -32.69
N ASP A 42 2.86 -10.28 -33.51
CA ASP A 42 3.99 -11.09 -33.08
C ASP A 42 4.94 -10.26 -32.19
N LEU A 43 5.02 -10.67 -30.93
CA LEU A 43 5.86 -10.05 -29.90
C LEU A 43 7.16 -10.81 -29.66
N SER A 44 7.43 -11.87 -30.43
CA SER A 44 8.61 -12.74 -30.31
C SER A 44 9.95 -11.97 -30.31
N SER A 45 10.02 -10.89 -31.10
CA SER A 45 11.21 -10.02 -31.20
C SER A 45 11.46 -9.17 -29.95
N GLN A 46 10.41 -8.80 -29.22
CA GLN A 46 10.49 -7.96 -28.02
C GLN A 46 10.53 -8.80 -26.74
N LEU A 47 9.90 -9.98 -26.77
CA LEU A 47 9.83 -10.92 -25.67
C LEU A 47 10.19 -12.31 -26.21
N PRO A 48 11.49 -12.66 -26.23
CA PRO A 48 11.97 -13.93 -26.80
C PRO A 48 11.35 -15.18 -26.18
N ILE A 49 10.84 -15.06 -24.96
CA ILE A 49 10.10 -16.13 -24.26
C ILE A 49 8.82 -16.49 -25.03
N ILE A 50 8.13 -15.53 -25.66
CA ILE A 50 6.90 -15.77 -26.42
C ILE A 50 7.15 -16.72 -27.60
N ALA A 51 8.33 -16.64 -28.23
CA ALA A 51 8.72 -17.56 -29.29
C ALA A 51 8.87 -19.01 -28.80
N LYS A 52 9.17 -19.22 -27.51
CA LYS A 52 9.36 -20.53 -26.90
C LYS A 52 8.07 -21.15 -26.36
N VAL A 53 7.20 -20.36 -25.72
CA VAL A 53 5.99 -20.87 -25.05
C VAL A 53 4.73 -20.76 -25.93
N GLY A 54 4.78 -19.94 -26.98
CA GLY A 54 3.65 -19.69 -27.87
C GLY A 54 2.65 -18.66 -27.32
N PRO A 55 1.77 -18.13 -28.19
CA PRO A 55 0.89 -17.00 -27.86
C PRO A 55 -0.18 -17.34 -26.81
N THR A 56 -0.68 -18.58 -26.78
CA THR A 56 -1.72 -19.02 -25.84
C THR A 56 -1.21 -19.07 -24.40
N ALA A 57 -0.09 -19.75 -24.16
CA ALA A 57 0.54 -19.82 -22.85
C ALA A 57 1.04 -18.44 -22.38
N THR A 58 1.51 -17.60 -23.31
CA THR A 58 1.85 -16.20 -22.99
C THR A 58 0.64 -15.43 -22.47
N MET A 59 -0.54 -15.62 -23.07
CA MET A 59 -1.77 -14.97 -22.62
C MET A 59 -2.17 -15.39 -21.21
N GLU A 60 -2.01 -16.67 -20.86
CA GLU A 60 -2.26 -17.20 -19.51
C GLU A 60 -1.35 -16.52 -18.49
N VAL A 61 -0.04 -16.53 -18.72
CA VAL A 61 0.96 -15.87 -17.84
C VAL A 61 0.68 -14.39 -17.69
N VAL A 62 0.29 -13.70 -18.77
CA VAL A 62 -0.06 -12.27 -18.72
C VAL A 62 -1.30 -12.03 -17.84
N ASN A 63 -2.33 -12.87 -17.94
CA ASN A 63 -3.52 -12.75 -17.11
C ASN A 63 -3.23 -13.04 -15.63
N GLU A 64 -2.44 -14.06 -15.35
CA GLU A 64 -1.98 -14.38 -13.99
C GLU A 64 -1.17 -13.24 -13.39
N ALA A 65 -0.22 -12.68 -14.15
CA ALA A 65 0.56 -11.52 -13.71
C ALA A 65 -0.34 -10.32 -13.40
N ILE A 66 -1.31 -10.00 -14.26
CA ILE A 66 -2.28 -8.91 -14.00
C ILE A 66 -3.05 -9.18 -12.70
N ALA A 67 -3.51 -10.41 -12.48
CA ALA A 67 -4.26 -10.77 -11.27
C ALA A 67 -3.38 -10.65 -10.01
N GLU A 68 -2.13 -11.10 -10.09
CA GLU A 68 -1.17 -10.99 -9.00
C GLU A 68 -0.89 -9.52 -8.66
N TYR A 69 -0.58 -8.68 -9.64
CA TYR A 69 -0.32 -7.27 -9.40
C TYR A 69 -1.56 -6.50 -8.93
N LYS A 70 -2.77 -6.90 -9.34
CA LYS A 70 -4.02 -6.36 -8.76
C LYS A 70 -4.16 -6.70 -7.28
N THR A 71 -3.75 -7.90 -6.89
CA THR A 71 -3.73 -8.31 -5.47
C THR A 71 -2.70 -7.51 -4.69
N ARG A 72 -1.49 -7.33 -5.25
CA ARG A 72 -0.44 -6.48 -4.66
C ARG A 72 -0.89 -5.02 -4.52
N LEU A 73 -1.64 -4.50 -5.49
CA LEU A 73 -2.22 -3.15 -5.45
C LEU A 73 -3.24 -3.02 -4.32
N ALA A 74 -4.17 -3.97 -4.18
CA ALA A 74 -5.17 -3.97 -3.11
C ALA A 74 -4.52 -4.06 -1.72
N GLY A 75 -3.41 -4.79 -1.61
CA GLY A 75 -2.64 -4.93 -0.37
C GLY A 75 -1.61 -3.83 -0.11
N ALA A 76 -1.43 -2.86 -1.00
CA ALA A 76 -0.33 -1.88 -0.91
C ALA A 76 -0.39 -1.00 0.35
N TRP A 77 -1.59 -0.78 0.87
CA TRP A 77 -1.88 0.05 2.05
C TRP A 77 -2.22 -0.76 3.31
N ASN A 78 -2.03 -2.08 3.29
CA ASN A 78 -2.25 -2.91 4.48
C ASN A 78 -1.15 -2.64 5.51
N ILE A 79 -1.56 -2.31 6.74
CA ILE A 79 -0.66 -2.21 7.88
C ILE A 79 -0.27 -3.60 8.40
N HIS A 80 0.79 -3.68 9.20
CA HIS A 80 1.25 -4.93 9.79
C HIS A 80 0.13 -5.66 10.57
N ALA A 81 0.05 -6.99 10.45
CA ALA A 81 -1.04 -7.80 11.02
C ALA A 81 -1.28 -7.52 12.51
N ARG A 82 -0.19 -7.45 13.30
CA ARG A 82 -0.26 -7.08 14.72
C ARG A 82 -0.94 -5.72 14.97
N LEU A 83 -0.74 -4.72 14.11
CA LEU A 83 -1.43 -3.43 14.27
C LEU A 83 -2.92 -3.57 13.98
N GLN A 84 -3.31 -4.42 13.04
CA GLN A 84 -4.72 -4.73 12.75
C GLN A 84 -5.40 -5.48 13.89
N GLU A 85 -4.66 -6.29 14.66
CA GLU A 85 -5.17 -7.01 15.82
C GLU A 85 -5.42 -6.08 17.03
N ILE A 86 -4.50 -5.16 17.29
CA ILE A 86 -4.54 -4.29 18.49
C ILE A 86 -5.34 -2.99 18.28
N GLY A 87 -5.82 -2.71 17.07
CA GLY A 87 -6.49 -1.46 16.73
C GLY A 87 -7.49 -1.60 15.60
N LYS A 88 -8.26 -0.54 15.37
CA LYS A 88 -9.22 -0.49 14.26
C LYS A 88 -8.56 0.14 13.05
N PHE A 89 -8.44 -0.64 11.99
CA PHE A 89 -7.87 -0.20 10.71
C PHE A 89 -8.96 -0.09 9.65
N LYS A 90 -8.92 1.00 8.89
CA LYS A 90 -9.73 1.17 7.68
C LYS A 90 -8.90 1.88 6.63
N CYS A 91 -8.79 1.29 5.46
CA CYS A 91 -8.22 1.93 4.28
C CYS A 91 -9.26 1.97 3.17
N VAL A 92 -9.40 3.14 2.54
CA VAL A 92 -10.25 3.33 1.36
C VAL A 92 -9.39 3.85 0.24
N MET A 93 -9.38 3.13 -0.88
CA MET A 93 -8.73 3.59 -2.11
C MET A 93 -9.79 4.14 -3.07
N THR A 94 -9.59 5.36 -3.54
CA THR A 94 -10.47 6.04 -4.50
C THR A 94 -9.69 6.28 -5.78
N THR A 95 -10.17 5.71 -6.88
CA THR A 95 -9.61 5.96 -8.21
C THR A 95 -10.34 7.13 -8.86
N ASN A 96 -9.60 8.10 -9.37
CA ASN A 96 -10.12 9.22 -10.16
C ASN A 96 -9.55 9.10 -11.56
N ASP A 97 -10.39 9.14 -12.59
CA ASP A 97 -9.98 9.00 -14.00
C ASP A 97 -8.98 10.08 -14.44
N ARG A 98 -8.94 11.22 -13.74
CA ARG A 98 -8.01 12.32 -14.01
C ARG A 98 -6.67 12.18 -13.30
N GLU A 99 -6.49 11.16 -12.45
CA GLU A 99 -5.29 10.94 -11.66
C GLU A 99 -4.59 9.64 -12.04
N GLN A 100 -3.27 9.68 -12.10
CA GLN A 100 -2.47 8.51 -12.46
C GLN A 100 -2.35 7.50 -11.31
N LEU A 101 -2.45 7.99 -10.07
CA LEU A 101 -2.39 7.19 -8.86
C LEU A 101 -3.72 7.32 -8.10
N PRO A 102 -4.26 6.22 -7.56
CA PRO A 102 -5.42 6.27 -6.70
C PRO A 102 -5.08 7.01 -5.40
N ARG A 103 -6.07 7.73 -4.88
CA ARG A 103 -5.98 8.33 -3.55
C ARG A 103 -6.28 7.28 -2.50
N ALA A 104 -5.49 7.22 -1.44
CA ALA A 104 -5.72 6.34 -0.31
C ALA A 104 -6.03 7.17 0.93
N GLU A 105 -7.10 6.80 1.62
CA GLU A 105 -7.47 7.34 2.92
C GLU A 105 -7.37 6.22 3.96
N LEU A 106 -6.34 6.29 4.79
CA LEU A 106 -6.06 5.33 5.85
C LEU A 106 -6.38 5.94 7.21
N LYS A 107 -7.25 5.27 7.95
CA LYS A 107 -7.61 5.61 9.32
C LYS A 107 -7.24 4.44 10.22
N TYR A 108 -6.45 4.72 11.25
CA TYR A 108 -6.08 3.76 12.26
C TYR A 108 -6.38 4.32 13.66
N GLU A 109 -7.02 3.52 14.50
CA GLU A 109 -7.37 3.88 15.87
C GLU A 109 -6.86 2.82 16.84
N PHE A 110 -5.93 3.23 17.71
CA PHE A 110 -5.40 2.41 18.79
C PHE A 110 -5.95 2.90 20.13
N LYS A 111 -6.51 1.98 20.91
CA LYS A 111 -7.06 2.29 22.25
C LYS A 111 -6.18 1.66 23.32
N SER A 112 -5.63 2.52 24.17
CA SER A 112 -4.88 2.15 25.38
C SER A 112 -5.67 2.46 26.65
N SER A 113 -5.15 2.02 27.80
CA SER A 113 -5.65 2.43 29.12
C SER A 113 -5.51 3.94 29.36
N ALA A 114 -4.49 4.57 28.78
CA ALA A 114 -4.22 5.99 28.94
C ALA A 114 -4.99 6.89 27.96
N GLY A 115 -5.44 6.36 26.82
CA GLY A 115 -6.16 7.15 25.84
C GLY A 115 -6.22 6.49 24.46
N THR A 116 -6.69 7.25 23.48
CA THR A 116 -6.86 6.77 22.10
C THR A 116 -5.95 7.54 21.16
N VAL A 117 -5.14 6.83 20.38
CA VAL A 117 -4.32 7.38 19.31
C VAL A 117 -5.01 7.14 17.97
N LYS A 118 -5.32 8.22 17.26
CA LYS A 118 -5.90 8.24 15.93
C LYS A 118 -4.85 8.69 14.94
N ILE A 119 -4.57 7.85 13.96
CA ILE A 119 -3.69 8.13 12.83
C ILE A 119 -4.55 8.23 11.59
N HIS A 120 -4.34 9.29 10.83
CA HIS A 120 -4.99 9.51 9.55
C HIS A 120 -3.93 9.86 8.51
N ILE A 121 -3.86 9.04 7.46
CA ILE A 121 -3.03 9.28 6.28
C ILE A 121 -3.96 9.48 5.10
N ALA A 122 -3.77 10.57 4.37
CA ALA A 122 -4.45 10.80 3.10
C ALA A 122 -3.40 11.01 2.01
N SER A 123 -3.46 10.24 0.93
CA SER A 123 -2.59 10.42 -0.23
C SER A 123 -3.29 11.14 -1.38
N ALA A 124 -2.51 11.94 -2.10
CA ALA A 124 -2.90 12.60 -3.33
C ALA A 124 -1.72 12.53 -4.31
N GLY A 125 -1.81 11.65 -5.31
CA GLY A 125 -0.69 11.36 -6.19
C GLY A 125 0.50 10.75 -5.44
N GLU A 126 1.67 11.38 -5.56
CA GLU A 126 2.90 10.97 -4.87
C GLU A 126 3.08 11.65 -3.50
N THR A 127 2.14 12.51 -3.11
CA THR A 127 2.19 13.24 -1.84
C THR A 127 1.23 12.63 -0.82
N PHE A 128 1.50 12.85 0.45
CA PHE A 128 0.62 12.43 1.54
C PHE A 128 0.58 13.47 2.67
N SER A 129 -0.50 13.43 3.44
CA SER A 129 -0.62 14.14 4.71
C SER A 129 -0.81 13.14 5.84
N LEU A 130 -0.02 13.27 6.91
CA LEU A 130 -0.12 12.47 8.12
C LEU A 130 -0.63 13.32 9.29
N LEU A 131 -1.68 12.84 9.96
CA LEU A 131 -2.24 13.45 11.16
C LEU A 131 -2.30 12.42 12.29
N ILE A 132 -1.64 12.74 13.42
CA ILE A 132 -1.60 11.88 14.61
C ILE A 132 -2.21 12.63 15.80
N ASN A 133 -3.40 12.21 16.22
CA ASN A 133 -4.12 12.80 17.35
C ASN A 133 -4.22 11.80 18.50
N ALA A 134 -3.74 12.18 19.70
CA ALA A 134 -3.77 11.34 20.89
C ALA A 134 -4.60 11.96 22.04
N GLY A 135 -5.50 12.90 21.73
CA GLY A 135 -6.32 13.62 22.69
C GLY A 135 -5.71 14.94 23.18
N LYS A 136 -6.48 15.70 23.96
CA LYS A 136 -6.11 17.05 24.44
C LYS A 136 -5.23 17.07 25.69
N ASN A 137 -5.25 16.00 26.48
CA ASN A 137 -4.46 15.90 27.71
C ASN A 137 -3.01 15.47 27.36
N PRO A 138 -1.98 16.32 27.54
CA PRO A 138 -0.62 16.04 27.10
C PRO A 138 0.00 14.79 27.73
N MET A 139 -0.25 14.54 29.01
CA MET A 139 0.33 13.42 29.74
C MET A 139 -0.27 12.08 29.29
N ALA A 140 -1.60 12.04 29.19
CA ALA A 140 -2.33 10.89 28.68
C ALA A 140 -1.98 10.59 27.20
N ALA A 141 -1.86 11.64 26.38
CA ALA A 141 -1.47 11.55 24.98
C ALA A 141 -0.06 10.97 24.82
N GLN A 142 0.90 11.41 25.64
CA GLN A 142 2.27 10.90 25.59
C GLN A 142 2.33 9.43 26.02
N LEU A 143 1.59 9.02 27.05
CA LEU A 143 1.58 7.63 27.49
C LEU A 143 0.95 6.70 26.43
N ALA A 144 -0.19 7.12 25.86
CA ALA A 144 -0.86 6.36 24.79
C ALA A 144 0.01 6.22 23.53
N ARG A 145 0.74 7.29 23.16
CA ARG A 145 1.73 7.24 22.07
C ARG A 145 2.87 6.28 22.37
N LYS A 146 3.42 6.33 23.58
CA LYS A 146 4.52 5.44 24.01
C LYS A 146 4.11 3.96 24.01
N GLU A 147 2.87 3.66 24.36
CA GLU A 147 2.34 2.28 24.26
C GLU A 147 2.22 1.79 22.82
N LEU A 148 1.81 2.68 21.90
CA LEU A 148 1.80 2.34 20.47
C LEU A 148 3.22 2.18 19.92
N GLU A 149 4.15 3.07 20.29
CA GLU A 149 5.58 2.98 19.92
C GLU A 149 6.21 1.66 20.36
N LYS A 150 5.92 1.17 21.57
CA LYS A 150 6.39 -0.16 22.02
C LYS A 150 5.95 -1.28 21.07
N ASN A 151 4.72 -1.22 20.57
CA ASN A 151 4.23 -2.21 19.61
C ASN A 151 4.93 -2.07 18.25
N LEU A 152 5.23 -0.84 17.81
CA LEU A 152 6.02 -0.59 16.60
C LEU A 152 7.45 -1.13 16.73
N THR A 153 8.11 -0.91 17.87
CA THR A 153 9.45 -1.45 18.13
C THR A 153 9.45 -2.97 18.13
N PHE A 154 8.43 -3.60 18.72
CA PHE A 154 8.31 -5.05 18.66
C PHE A 154 8.17 -5.53 17.21
N ILE A 155 7.32 -4.89 16.41
CA ILE A 155 7.15 -5.21 14.99
C ILE A 155 8.50 -5.13 14.29
N ALA A 156 9.24 -4.04 14.46
CA ALA A 156 10.56 -3.85 13.85
C ALA A 156 11.62 -4.89 14.26
N LEU A 157 11.45 -5.54 15.41
CA LEU A 157 12.35 -6.61 15.89
C LEU A 157 11.90 -8.02 15.46
N THR A 158 10.66 -8.18 14.99
CA THR A 158 10.08 -9.48 14.60
C THR A 158 9.73 -9.61 13.12
N SER A 159 9.84 -8.51 12.37
CA SER A 159 9.71 -8.43 10.91
C SER A 159 11.03 -8.73 10.23
#